data_AF-A0A1S7LGN4-F1
#
_entry.id   AF-A0A1S7LGN4-F1
#
_cell.length_a   1.000
_cell.length_b   1.000
_cell.length_c   1.000
_cell.angle_alpha   90.00
_cell.angle_beta   90.00
_cell.angle_gamma   90.00
#
_symmetry.space_group_name_H-M   'P 1'
#
loop_
_entity.id
_entity.type
_entity.pdbx_description
1 polymer ?
#
loop_
_entity_poly.entity_id
_entity_poly.type
_entity_poly.pdbx_seq_one_letter_code
_entity_poly.pdbx_strand_id
1 'polypeptide(L)'
;MGKVGRHLRACNIGWGGKEIPNRSYEVLLGQGSWKKASGGFIPPGALKAGNESNRQPLFVCRVNYRGGVHVGKAARHLRACNIGWGGKEVSVRNYEVLIASEGMSQADNGAGWSQADRGRVPNNATVAGHEANKAQKLYVCRVSFRGGVHIGKVAPHLRACNIGYGGREIRVGRYEVLTKTGKWVPSAGGKVVPSALKAGKESNGTPLFICRANFKGGLHVGKVAPHLRACNIGWGGKENGVPKYEVFVAQ
;
A
#
# COMPACT_ATOMS: atom_id res chain seq x y z
N MET A 1 2.39 -6.46 16.58
CA MET A 1 3.44 -5.42 16.56
C MET A 1 4.53 -5.84 17.52
N GLY A 2 5.79 -5.65 17.14
CA GLY A 2 6.94 -6.12 17.91
C GLY A 2 8.14 -5.19 17.79
N LYS A 3 9.17 -5.47 18.57
CA LYS A 3 10.43 -4.71 18.58
C LYS A 3 11.48 -5.39 17.72
N VAL A 4 12.30 -4.59 17.05
CA VAL A 4 13.48 -5.01 16.27
C VAL A 4 14.67 -4.16 16.69
N GLY A 5 15.89 -4.69 16.63
CA GLY A 5 17.10 -3.96 17.02
C GLY A 5 18.36 -4.70 16.56
N ARG A 6 19.52 -4.03 16.49
CA ARG A 6 20.78 -4.63 15.99
C ARG A 6 21.23 -5.87 16.78
N HIS A 7 20.81 -6.00 18.02
CA HIS A 7 21.08 -7.15 18.90
C HIS A 7 19.98 -8.23 18.84
N LEU A 8 18.88 -8.00 18.11
CA LEU A 8 17.77 -8.92 17.95
C LEU A 8 17.82 -9.56 16.57
N ARG A 9 17.80 -10.90 16.51
CA ARG A 9 17.84 -11.67 15.26
C ARG A 9 16.47 -11.81 14.58
N ALA A 10 15.42 -11.24 15.17
CA ALA A 10 14.02 -11.32 14.74
C ALA A 10 13.20 -10.13 15.29
N CYS A 11 11.98 -9.94 14.78
CA CYS A 11 10.99 -9.07 15.40
C CYS A 11 10.29 -9.80 16.55
N ASN A 12 10.42 -9.28 17.77
CA ASN A 12 9.84 -9.90 18.96
C ASN A 12 8.45 -9.32 19.26
N ILE A 13 7.43 -10.18 19.22
CA ILE A 13 6.02 -9.80 19.35
C ILE A 13 5.47 -10.39 20.66
N GLY A 14 4.84 -9.55 21.50
CA GLY A 14 4.03 -10.07 22.61
C GLY A 14 2.72 -10.64 22.08
N TRP A 15 2.42 -11.92 22.34
CA TRP A 15 1.16 -12.56 21.98
C TRP A 15 0.87 -13.81 22.85
N GLY A 16 -0.37 -13.93 23.33
CA GLY A 16 -0.82 -15.09 24.09
C GLY A 16 -0.04 -15.30 25.39
N GLY A 17 0.42 -14.23 26.04
CA GLY A 17 1.23 -14.31 27.26
C GLY A 17 2.73 -14.53 27.02
N LYS A 18 3.17 -14.73 25.77
CA LYS A 18 4.57 -15.02 25.41
C LYS A 18 5.16 -13.92 24.53
N GLU A 19 6.49 -13.81 24.54
CA GLU A 19 7.25 -13.07 23.52
C GLU A 19 7.65 -14.04 22.41
N ILE A 20 7.16 -13.80 21.21
CA ILE A 20 7.34 -14.68 20.04
C ILE A 20 8.26 -14.00 19.03
N PRO A 21 9.42 -14.60 18.68
CA PRO A 21 10.27 -14.08 17.63
C PRO A 21 9.69 -14.43 16.25
N ASN A 22 9.57 -13.43 15.38
CA ASN A 22 9.18 -13.60 13.97
C ASN A 22 10.26 -13.02 13.05
N ARG A 23 10.80 -13.85 12.15
CA ARG A 23 11.85 -13.45 11.20
C ARG A 23 11.31 -12.81 9.92
N SER A 24 10.02 -12.95 9.65
CA SER A 24 9.34 -12.27 8.54
C SER A 24 8.51 -11.13 9.14
N TYR A 25 8.97 -9.90 8.93
CA TYR A 25 8.34 -8.71 9.48
C TYR A 25 8.52 -7.51 8.55
N GLU A 26 7.65 -6.54 8.73
CA GLU A 26 7.72 -5.23 8.10
C GLU A 26 8.09 -4.19 9.16
N VAL A 27 8.82 -3.16 8.77
CA VAL A 27 9.23 -2.06 9.66
C VAL A 27 8.44 -0.82 9.28
N LEU A 28 7.78 -0.22 10.27
CA LEU A 28 7.14 1.07 10.08
C LEU A 28 8.20 2.16 9.91
N LEU A 29 8.12 2.89 8.80
CA LEU A 29 8.96 4.05 8.50
C LEU A 29 8.11 5.33 8.52
N GLY A 30 8.71 6.45 8.92
CA GLY A 30 8.06 7.77 8.93
C GLY A 30 8.19 8.53 10.25
N GLN A 31 7.82 9.80 10.23
CA GLN A 31 7.78 10.66 11.42
C GLN A 31 6.36 10.70 12.00
N GLY A 32 6.24 10.60 13.32
CA GLY A 32 4.96 10.64 14.02
C GLY A 32 5.08 11.32 15.36
N SER A 33 3.95 11.62 16.00
CA SER A 33 3.93 12.12 17.38
C SER A 33 3.41 11.04 18.32
N TRP A 34 3.98 10.99 19.52
CA TRP A 34 3.54 10.07 20.56
C TRP A 34 2.60 10.80 21.50
N LYS A 35 1.42 10.23 21.74
CA LYS A 35 0.40 10.83 22.59
C LYS A 35 0.09 9.92 23.77
N LYS A 36 0.16 10.48 24.99
CA LYS A 36 -0.19 9.77 26.22
C LYS A 36 -1.62 9.23 26.15
N ALA A 37 -1.80 8.01 26.63
CA ALA A 37 -3.07 7.32 26.72
C ALA A 37 -3.04 6.30 27.88
N SER A 38 -4.21 5.84 28.31
CA SER A 38 -4.30 4.83 29.35
C SER A 38 -5.60 4.03 29.27
N GLY A 39 -5.61 2.85 29.91
CA GLY A 39 -6.85 2.08 30.15
C GLY A 39 -7.62 1.66 28.90
N GLY A 40 -6.95 1.55 27.74
CA GLY A 40 -7.57 1.23 26.46
C GLY A 40 -8.02 2.44 25.65
N PHE A 41 -7.79 3.67 26.13
CA PHE A 41 -8.00 4.86 25.32
C PHE A 41 -7.08 4.83 24.08
N ILE A 42 -7.67 5.10 22.91
CA ILE A 42 -6.97 5.23 21.63
C ILE A 42 -7.28 6.63 21.09
N PRO A 43 -6.30 7.54 21.02
CA PRO A 43 -6.55 8.90 20.55
C PRO A 43 -6.96 8.94 19.06
N PRO A 44 -7.72 9.95 18.63
CA PRO A 44 -7.95 10.20 17.21
C PRO A 44 -6.64 10.35 16.43
N GLY A 45 -6.59 9.81 15.21
CA GLY A 45 -5.38 9.80 14.38
C GLY A 45 -4.35 8.73 14.75
N ALA A 46 -4.65 7.84 15.71
CA ALA A 46 -3.76 6.72 16.03
C ALA A 46 -3.48 5.84 14.80
N LEU A 47 -2.21 5.48 14.60
CA LEU A 47 -1.81 4.61 13.52
C LEU A 47 -2.30 3.18 13.78
N LYS A 48 -3.26 2.73 12.96
CA LYS A 48 -3.68 1.33 12.90
C LYS A 48 -2.62 0.50 12.16
N ALA A 49 -2.02 -0.45 12.86
CA ALA A 49 -0.91 -1.27 12.34
C ALA A 49 -1.20 -2.78 12.41
N GLY A 50 -2.46 -3.17 12.59
CA GLY A 50 -2.88 -4.57 12.52
C GLY A 50 -4.35 -4.77 12.86
N ASN A 51 -4.76 -6.04 12.85
CA ASN A 51 -6.04 -6.49 13.40
C ASN A 51 -5.80 -7.78 14.21
N GLU A 52 -6.65 -7.99 15.20
CA GLU A 52 -6.85 -9.31 15.81
C GLU A 52 -7.52 -10.29 14.83
N SER A 53 -7.53 -11.58 15.17
CA SER A 53 -8.18 -12.63 14.37
C SER A 53 -9.67 -12.35 14.14
N ASN A 54 -10.33 -11.73 15.11
CA ASN A 54 -11.73 -11.26 15.04
C ASN A 54 -11.90 -9.90 14.35
N ARG A 55 -10.89 -9.42 13.62
CA ARG A 55 -10.85 -8.14 12.87
C ARG A 55 -10.88 -6.87 13.72
N GLN A 56 -10.79 -6.96 15.05
CA GLN A 56 -10.65 -5.76 15.88
C GLN A 56 -9.32 -5.05 15.63
N PRO A 57 -9.29 -3.71 15.52
CA PRO A 57 -8.09 -2.97 15.15
C PRO A 57 -7.05 -2.98 16.27
N LEU A 58 -5.78 -3.05 15.87
CA LEU A 58 -4.61 -2.90 16.75
C LEU A 58 -3.80 -1.66 16.36
N PHE A 59 -3.32 -0.94 17.36
CA PHE A 59 -2.59 0.32 17.22
C PHE A 59 -1.18 0.23 17.81
N VAL A 60 -0.25 1.02 17.27
CA VAL A 60 1.13 1.08 17.78
C VAL A 60 1.15 1.85 19.10
N CYS A 61 1.73 1.23 20.13
CA CYS A 61 1.99 1.88 21.40
C CYS A 61 3.45 1.72 21.83
N ARG A 62 3.90 2.58 22.74
CA ARG A 62 5.16 2.42 23.47
C ARG A 62 4.99 2.73 24.95
N VAL A 63 5.90 2.21 25.76
CA VAL A 63 5.86 2.31 27.22
C VAL A 63 7.29 2.30 27.76
N ASN A 64 7.54 3.09 28.81
CA ASN A 64 8.72 2.94 29.66
C ASN A 64 8.49 1.76 30.63
N TYR A 65 9.28 0.70 30.49
CA TYR A 65 9.20 -0.48 31.35
C TYR A 65 10.62 -0.94 31.72
N ARG A 66 10.88 -1.11 33.02
CA ARG A 66 12.18 -1.60 33.54
C ARG A 66 13.40 -0.86 32.98
N GLY A 67 13.31 0.48 32.87
CA GLY A 67 14.39 1.33 32.39
C GLY A 67 14.55 1.42 30.87
N GLY A 68 13.71 0.73 30.08
CA GLY A 68 13.72 0.79 28.62
C GLY A 68 12.41 1.27 28.01
N VAL A 69 12.48 1.80 26.78
CA VAL A 69 11.30 2.09 25.95
C VAL A 69 10.95 0.84 25.15
N HIS A 70 9.75 0.29 25.35
CA HIS A 70 9.27 -0.91 24.68
C HIS A 70 8.06 -0.58 23.81
N VAL A 71 8.12 -0.98 22.55
CA VAL A 71 7.00 -0.87 21.60
C VAL A 71 6.12 -2.12 21.63
N GLY A 72 4.84 -1.95 21.35
CA GLY A 72 3.85 -3.01 21.46
C GLY A 72 2.56 -2.72 20.71
N LYS A 73 1.49 -3.41 21.11
CA LYS A 73 0.14 -3.26 20.55
C LYS A 73 -0.83 -2.74 21.62
N ALA A 74 -1.69 -1.80 21.24
CA ALA A 74 -2.79 -1.32 22.07
C ALA A 74 -4.12 -1.43 21.32
N ALA A 75 -5.20 -1.65 22.06
CA ALA A 75 -6.57 -1.57 21.56
C ALA A 75 -7.56 -1.32 22.70
N ARG A 76 -8.75 -0.84 22.36
CA ARG A 76 -9.83 -0.58 23.33
C ARG A 76 -10.18 -1.82 24.16
N HIS A 77 -10.24 -3.00 23.53
CA HIS A 77 -10.57 -4.25 24.21
C HIS A 77 -9.40 -4.80 25.05
N LEU A 78 -8.15 -4.48 24.71
CA LEU A 78 -6.96 -4.91 25.47
C LEU A 78 -6.79 -4.11 26.77
N ARG A 79 -7.35 -2.90 26.85
CA ARG A 79 -7.30 -2.00 28.03
C ARG A 79 -5.87 -1.62 28.49
N ALA A 80 -4.85 -1.93 27.70
CA ALA A 80 -3.44 -1.71 27.98
C ALA A 80 -2.60 -1.65 26.68
N CYS A 81 -1.33 -1.28 26.82
CA CYS A 81 -0.29 -1.54 25.83
C CYS A 81 0.41 -2.86 26.17
N ASN A 82 0.34 -3.83 25.26
CA ASN A 82 0.97 -5.14 25.42
C ASN A 82 2.32 -5.16 24.71
N ILE A 83 3.39 -5.41 25.47
CA ILE A 83 4.78 -5.47 25.00
C ILE A 83 5.38 -6.86 25.23
N GLY A 84 6.36 -7.24 24.41
CA GLY A 84 7.21 -8.40 24.66
C GLY A 84 8.42 -8.03 25.52
N TRP A 85 8.60 -8.69 26.65
CA TRP A 85 9.74 -8.50 27.54
C TRP A 85 10.10 -9.79 28.29
N GLY A 86 11.39 -10.16 28.26
CA GLY A 86 11.92 -11.30 29.02
C GLY A 86 11.24 -12.63 28.67
N GLY A 87 10.84 -12.84 27.42
CA GLY A 87 10.12 -14.06 27.00
C GLY A 87 8.62 -14.03 27.25
N LYS A 88 8.08 -12.98 27.88
CA LYS A 88 6.68 -12.86 28.28
C LYS A 88 6.00 -11.68 27.58
N GLU A 89 4.68 -11.76 27.43
CA GLU A 89 3.84 -10.60 27.12
C GLU A 89 3.50 -9.87 28.42
N VAL A 90 3.77 -8.57 28.48
CA VAL A 90 3.51 -7.71 29.63
C VAL A 90 2.51 -6.65 29.23
N SER A 91 1.44 -6.48 30.01
CA SER A 91 0.41 -5.45 29.81
C SER A 91 0.67 -4.25 30.71
N VAL A 92 0.80 -3.06 30.12
CA VAL A 92 1.03 -1.81 30.85
C VAL A 92 -0.11 -0.82 30.60
N ARG A 93 -0.72 -0.34 31.69
CA ARG A 93 -1.96 0.46 31.63
C ARG A 93 -1.73 1.90 31.16
N ASN A 94 -0.60 2.50 31.49
CA ASN A 94 -0.21 3.85 31.08
C ASN A 94 0.83 3.76 29.95
N TYR A 95 0.56 4.38 28.82
CA TYR A 95 1.36 4.22 27.61
C TYR A 95 1.25 5.46 26.71
N GLU A 96 1.98 5.45 25.61
CA GLU A 96 1.80 6.39 24.52
C GLU A 96 1.35 5.64 23.26
N VAL A 97 0.49 6.27 22.47
CA VAL A 97 0.04 5.77 21.16
C VAL A 97 0.68 6.62 20.07
N LEU A 98 1.15 5.97 19.01
CA LEU A 98 1.67 6.67 17.84
C LEU A 98 0.52 7.29 17.05
N ILE A 99 0.56 8.60 16.88
CA ILE A 99 -0.36 9.37 16.04
C ILE A 99 0.27 9.52 14.66
N ALA A 100 -0.48 9.14 13.64
CA ALA A 100 -0.09 9.31 12.25
C ALA A 100 0.01 10.80 11.92
N SER A 101 1.17 11.23 11.43
CA SER A 101 1.29 12.50 10.69
C SER A 101 0.71 12.32 9.29
N GLU A 102 0.38 13.44 8.61
CA GLU A 102 0.09 13.39 7.18
C GLU A 102 1.30 12.78 6.45
N GLY A 103 1.10 11.61 5.81
CA GLY A 103 2.16 10.82 5.18
C GLY A 103 2.46 9.47 5.84
N MET A 104 1.93 9.19 7.04
CA MET A 104 2.08 7.89 7.69
C MET A 104 1.05 6.87 7.16
N SER A 105 1.26 6.39 5.94
CA SER A 105 0.57 5.20 5.41
C SER A 105 1.35 3.93 5.78
N GLN A 106 0.65 2.80 5.97
CA GLN A 106 1.32 1.50 6.16
C GLN A 106 2.32 1.30 5.03
N ALA A 107 3.61 1.36 5.40
CA ALA A 107 4.77 1.21 4.54
C ALA A 107 4.68 1.93 3.18
N ASP A 108 5.20 3.16 3.11
CA ASP A 108 6.07 3.45 1.97
C ASP A 108 7.33 2.59 2.15
N ASN A 109 7.33 1.40 1.56
CA ASN A 109 8.39 0.39 1.68
C ASN A 109 9.73 0.82 1.03
N GLY A 110 9.88 2.10 0.62
CA GLY A 110 10.75 2.45 -0.51
C GLY A 110 10.30 1.76 -1.82
N ALA A 111 9.17 1.04 -1.78
CA ALA A 111 8.55 0.38 -2.92
C ALA A 111 7.70 1.38 -3.73
N GLY A 112 7.40 2.56 -3.16
CA GLY A 112 6.69 3.67 -3.78
C GLY A 112 5.27 3.32 -4.23
N TRP A 113 4.54 2.72 -3.30
CA TRP A 113 3.10 2.45 -3.38
C TRP A 113 2.46 2.87 -2.05
N SER A 114 1.35 3.58 -2.10
CA SER A 114 0.61 4.03 -0.92
C SER A 114 -0.84 3.56 -0.96
N GLN A 115 -1.32 3.00 0.15
CA GLN A 115 -2.68 2.49 0.29
C GLN A 115 -3.71 3.64 0.26
N ALA A 116 -4.79 3.45 -0.50
CA ALA A 116 -5.86 4.42 -0.62
C ALA A 116 -7.22 3.76 -0.93
N ASP A 117 -8.28 4.56 -0.77
CA ASP A 117 -9.65 4.15 -1.06
C ASP A 117 -10.51 5.36 -1.43
N ARG A 118 -11.73 5.10 -1.94
CA ARG A 118 -12.79 6.10 -2.14
C ARG A 118 -12.38 7.34 -2.96
N GLY A 119 -11.47 7.18 -3.91
CA GLY A 119 -10.97 8.26 -4.76
C GLY A 119 -9.83 9.07 -4.14
N ARG A 120 -9.37 8.73 -2.94
CA ARG A 120 -8.18 9.36 -2.36
C ARG A 120 -6.95 9.06 -3.21
N VAL A 121 -6.14 10.09 -3.40
CA VAL A 121 -4.87 10.06 -4.14
C VAL A 121 -3.83 10.79 -3.27
N PRO A 122 -2.68 10.17 -2.93
CA PRO A 122 -1.60 10.84 -2.20
C PRO A 122 -1.05 12.06 -2.92
N ASN A 123 -0.57 13.06 -2.18
CA ASN A 123 0.00 14.30 -2.76
C ASN A 123 1.24 14.04 -3.63
N ASN A 124 2.00 12.98 -3.33
CA ASN A 124 3.20 12.56 -4.08
C ASN A 124 2.90 11.48 -5.13
N ALA A 125 1.64 11.29 -5.52
CA ALA A 125 1.27 10.28 -6.50
C ALA A 125 1.81 10.58 -7.91
N THR A 126 2.23 9.54 -8.62
CA THR A 126 2.71 9.63 -10.01
C THR A 126 1.57 10.01 -10.95
N VAL A 127 1.59 11.24 -11.45
CA VAL A 127 0.70 11.66 -12.54
C VAL A 127 1.10 10.89 -13.80
N ALA A 128 0.17 10.11 -14.33
CA ALA A 128 0.46 9.14 -15.38
C ALA A 128 -0.40 9.32 -16.64
N GLY A 129 -1.40 10.20 -16.58
CA GLY A 129 -2.29 10.44 -17.69
C GLY A 129 -3.26 11.57 -17.41
N HIS A 130 -4.22 11.72 -18.32
CA HIS A 130 -5.30 12.69 -18.21
C HIS A 130 -6.53 12.24 -19.00
N GLU A 131 -7.69 12.73 -18.62
CA GLU A 131 -8.92 12.59 -19.41
C GLU A 131 -8.84 13.44 -20.70
N ALA A 132 -9.82 13.30 -21.59
CA ALA A 132 -9.86 14.01 -22.86
C ALA A 132 -9.81 15.55 -22.73
N ASN A 133 -10.35 16.09 -21.64
CA ASN A 133 -10.29 17.53 -21.34
C ASN A 133 -8.90 18.03 -20.92
N LYS A 134 -7.92 17.14 -20.76
CA LYS A 134 -6.53 17.40 -20.31
C LYS A 134 -6.37 17.98 -18.90
N ALA A 135 -7.41 18.57 -18.32
CA ALA A 135 -7.41 19.15 -16.98
C ALA A 135 -7.48 18.06 -15.89
N GLN A 136 -8.28 17.01 -16.12
CA GLN A 136 -8.44 15.94 -15.12
C GLN A 136 -7.31 14.92 -15.23
N LYS A 137 -6.42 14.95 -14.24
CA LYS A 137 -5.27 14.04 -14.14
C LYS A 137 -5.69 12.61 -13.77
N LEU A 138 -4.93 11.64 -14.26
CA LEU A 138 -5.03 10.23 -13.93
C LEU A 138 -3.74 9.74 -13.29
N TYR A 139 -3.87 8.85 -12.31
CA TYR A 139 -2.78 8.30 -11.52
C TYR A 139 -2.72 6.78 -11.67
N VAL A 140 -1.53 6.21 -11.48
CA VAL A 140 -1.36 4.75 -11.49
C VAL A 140 -1.93 4.17 -10.19
N CYS A 141 -2.84 3.20 -10.31
CA CYS A 141 -3.24 2.38 -9.19
C CYS A 141 -3.00 0.89 -9.48
N ARG A 142 -2.90 0.08 -8.42
CA ARG A 142 -2.95 -1.37 -8.52
C ARG A 142 -3.87 -1.97 -7.47
N VAL A 143 -4.43 -3.14 -7.78
CA VAL A 143 -5.38 -3.86 -6.91
C VAL A 143 -5.18 -5.35 -6.95
N SER A 144 -5.37 -6.02 -5.82
CA SER A 144 -5.54 -7.48 -5.79
C SER A 144 -6.92 -7.83 -6.34
N PHE A 145 -6.97 -8.63 -7.41
CA PHE A 145 -8.23 -9.05 -8.02
C PHE A 145 -8.05 -10.45 -8.64
N ARG A 146 -8.97 -11.38 -8.32
CA ARG A 146 -8.99 -12.77 -8.83
C ARG A 146 -7.64 -13.49 -8.76
N GLY A 147 -6.95 -13.37 -7.62
CA GLY A 147 -5.65 -14.02 -7.38
C GLY A 147 -4.45 -13.32 -8.02
N GLY A 148 -4.66 -12.29 -8.85
CA GLY A 148 -3.62 -11.45 -9.42
C GLY A 148 -3.50 -10.08 -8.73
N VAL A 149 -2.55 -9.28 -9.20
CA VAL A 149 -2.40 -7.85 -8.90
C VAL A 149 -2.42 -7.10 -10.22
N HIS A 150 -3.44 -6.27 -10.43
CA HIS A 150 -3.68 -5.62 -11.72
C HIS A 150 -3.51 -4.11 -11.62
N ILE A 151 -2.89 -3.53 -12.64
CA ILE A 151 -2.62 -2.10 -12.77
C ILE A 151 -3.77 -1.43 -13.53
N GLY A 152 -4.10 -0.20 -13.15
CA GLY A 152 -5.07 0.62 -13.83
C GLY A 152 -4.93 2.10 -13.49
N LYS A 153 -6.05 2.82 -13.59
CA LYS A 153 -6.13 4.27 -13.38
C LYS A 153 -7.03 4.63 -12.20
N VAL A 154 -6.66 5.67 -11.46
CA VAL A 154 -7.51 6.29 -10.44
C VAL A 154 -7.42 7.80 -10.53
N ALA A 155 -8.48 8.48 -10.10
CA ALA A 155 -8.53 9.92 -9.88
C ALA A 155 -9.66 10.23 -8.88
N PRO A 156 -9.67 11.42 -8.25
CA PRO A 156 -10.73 11.81 -7.32
C PRO A 156 -12.14 11.68 -7.90
N HIS A 157 -12.35 12.09 -9.16
CA HIS A 157 -13.65 11.97 -9.85
C HIS A 157 -14.04 10.53 -10.19
N LEU A 158 -13.06 9.61 -10.31
CA LEU A 158 -13.32 8.19 -10.58
C LEU A 158 -13.75 7.43 -9.32
N ARG A 159 -13.41 7.90 -8.11
CA ARG A 159 -13.78 7.31 -6.80
C ARG A 159 -13.29 5.87 -6.52
N ALA A 160 -12.68 5.20 -7.48
CA ALA A 160 -12.18 3.83 -7.39
C ALA A 160 -10.99 3.63 -8.35
N CYS A 161 -10.20 2.58 -8.12
CA CYS A 161 -9.22 2.12 -9.09
C CYS A 161 -9.94 1.35 -10.21
N ASN A 162 -9.77 1.80 -11.45
CA ASN A 162 -10.33 1.19 -12.64
C ASN A 162 -9.25 0.38 -13.37
N ILE A 163 -9.42 -0.93 -13.43
CA ILE A 163 -8.51 -1.85 -14.13
C ILE A 163 -9.19 -2.46 -15.36
N GLY A 164 -8.44 -2.77 -16.41
CA GLY A 164 -8.88 -3.70 -17.44
C GLY A 164 -8.71 -5.13 -16.94
N TYR A 165 -9.73 -5.99 -17.10
CA TYR A 165 -9.62 -7.43 -16.83
C TYR A 165 -10.69 -8.22 -17.61
N GLY A 166 -10.26 -9.23 -18.36
CA GLY A 166 -11.16 -10.17 -19.03
C GLY A 166 -12.11 -9.49 -20.01
N GLY A 167 -11.63 -8.47 -20.75
CA GLY A 167 -12.44 -7.71 -21.71
C GLY A 167 -13.28 -6.59 -21.09
N ARG A 168 -13.29 -6.43 -19.76
CA ARG A 168 -14.13 -5.44 -19.05
C ARG A 168 -13.30 -4.46 -18.24
N GLU A 169 -13.84 -3.26 -18.04
CA GLU A 169 -13.33 -2.33 -17.03
C GLU A 169 -13.95 -2.68 -15.67
N ILE A 170 -13.11 -2.96 -14.68
CA ILE A 170 -13.51 -3.34 -13.33
C ILE A 170 -13.12 -2.22 -12.35
N ARG A 171 -14.04 -1.86 -11.47
CA ARG A 171 -13.87 -0.82 -10.45
C ARG A 171 -13.65 -1.45 -9.08
N VAL A 172 -12.58 -1.06 -8.38
CA VAL A 172 -12.23 -1.60 -7.07
C VAL A 172 -11.98 -0.47 -6.08
N GLY A 173 -12.66 -0.50 -4.94
CA GLY A 173 -12.71 0.61 -3.98
C GLY A 173 -11.53 0.73 -3.02
N ARG A 174 -10.74 -0.34 -2.85
CA ARG A 174 -9.48 -0.36 -2.07
C ARG A 174 -8.33 -0.69 -3.00
N TYR A 175 -7.27 0.12 -2.96
CA TYR A 175 -6.20 0.06 -3.94
C TYR A 175 -4.92 0.67 -3.38
N GLU A 176 -3.83 0.48 -4.11
CA GLU A 176 -2.58 1.21 -3.90
C GLU A 176 -2.37 2.20 -5.04
N VAL A 177 -1.77 3.36 -4.75
CA VAL A 177 -1.39 4.39 -5.71
C VAL A 177 0.12 4.47 -5.79
N LEU A 178 0.68 4.54 -7.00
CA LEU A 178 2.11 4.67 -7.20
C LEU A 178 2.59 6.05 -6.73
N THR A 179 3.67 6.08 -5.97
CA THR A 179 4.32 7.29 -5.43
C THR A 179 5.79 7.39 -5.83
N LYS A 180 6.20 6.70 -6.91
CA LYS A 180 7.56 6.78 -7.48
C LYS A 180 7.66 7.80 -8.60
N THR A 181 8.82 8.44 -8.68
CA THR A 181 9.25 9.14 -9.87
C THR A 181 9.80 8.14 -10.90
N GLY A 182 9.81 8.55 -12.16
CA GLY A 182 10.24 7.69 -13.25
C GLY A 182 10.03 8.34 -14.60
N LYS A 183 10.37 7.59 -15.65
CA LYS A 183 10.23 8.01 -17.04
C LYS A 183 9.33 7.05 -17.81
N TRP A 184 8.70 7.59 -18.85
CA TRP A 184 7.88 6.85 -19.78
C TRP A 184 8.68 6.57 -21.05
N VAL A 185 8.80 5.30 -21.42
CA VAL A 185 9.60 4.86 -22.56
C VAL A 185 8.67 4.34 -23.65
N PRO A 186 8.69 4.89 -24.88
CA PRO A 186 7.88 4.41 -25.98
C PRO A 186 8.09 2.92 -26.27
N SER A 187 7.02 2.21 -26.55
CA SER A 187 7.03 0.78 -26.88
C SER A 187 5.79 0.38 -27.69
N ALA A 188 5.76 -0.87 -28.15
CA ALA A 188 4.66 -1.39 -28.94
C ALA A 188 4.58 -2.91 -28.92
N GLY A 189 3.40 -3.45 -29.28
CA GLY A 189 3.23 -4.87 -29.61
C GLY A 189 3.54 -5.85 -28.45
N GLY A 190 3.34 -5.44 -27.21
CA GLY A 190 3.60 -6.25 -26.02
C GLY A 190 5.06 -6.22 -25.54
N LYS A 191 5.95 -5.49 -26.23
CA LYS A 191 7.33 -5.28 -25.76
C LYS A 191 7.34 -4.56 -24.41
N VAL A 192 8.21 -5.03 -23.52
CA VAL A 192 8.48 -4.45 -22.21
C VAL A 192 9.98 -4.20 -22.13
N VAL A 193 10.39 -2.98 -21.78
CA VAL A 193 11.81 -2.64 -21.65
C VAL A 193 12.42 -3.30 -20.41
N PRO A 194 13.70 -3.73 -20.43
CA PRO A 194 14.30 -4.48 -19.32
C PRO A 194 14.23 -3.80 -17.94
N SER A 195 14.25 -2.47 -17.90
CA SER A 195 14.17 -1.66 -16.68
C SER A 195 12.74 -1.29 -16.25
N ALA A 196 11.72 -1.85 -16.91
CA ALA A 196 10.33 -1.55 -16.58
C ALA A 196 9.98 -1.97 -15.15
N LEU A 197 9.21 -1.12 -14.46
CA LEU A 197 8.75 -1.43 -13.11
C LEU A 197 7.73 -2.58 -13.15
N LYS A 198 8.09 -3.72 -12.56
CA LYS A 198 7.14 -4.80 -12.26
C LYS A 198 6.16 -4.29 -11.19
N ALA A 199 4.89 -4.16 -11.57
CA ALA A 199 3.87 -3.50 -10.75
C ALA A 199 2.67 -4.38 -10.41
N GLY A 200 2.60 -5.57 -11.02
CA GLY A 200 1.53 -6.52 -10.81
C GLY A 200 1.90 -7.90 -11.30
N LYS A 201 0.93 -8.80 -11.24
CA LYS A 201 1.07 -10.18 -11.71
C LYS A 201 -0.30 -10.76 -12.05
N GLU A 202 -0.33 -11.66 -13.01
CA GLU A 202 -1.47 -12.56 -13.24
C GLU A 202 -1.60 -13.55 -12.06
N SER A 203 -2.69 -14.32 -12.04
CA SER A 203 -2.95 -15.32 -10.98
C SER A 203 -1.91 -16.44 -10.94
N ASN A 204 -1.32 -16.79 -12.08
CA ASN A 204 -0.22 -17.76 -12.20
C ASN A 204 1.16 -17.17 -11.87
N GLY A 205 1.23 -15.90 -11.44
CA GLY A 205 2.47 -15.22 -11.11
C GLY A 205 3.19 -14.55 -12.28
N THR A 206 2.70 -14.68 -13.53
CA THR A 206 3.29 -13.98 -14.68
C THR A 206 3.30 -12.46 -14.44
N PRO A 207 4.44 -11.77 -14.57
CA PRO A 207 4.56 -10.36 -14.20
C PRO A 207 3.78 -9.44 -15.14
N LEU A 208 3.25 -8.36 -14.57
CA LEU A 208 2.59 -7.26 -15.27
C LEU A 208 3.33 -5.94 -15.01
N PHE A 209 3.35 -5.09 -16.03
CA PHE A 209 4.06 -3.82 -16.04
C PHE A 209 3.10 -2.67 -16.30
N ILE A 210 3.49 -1.47 -15.85
CA ILE A 210 2.69 -0.25 -16.04
C ILE A 210 2.89 0.24 -17.46
N CYS A 211 1.78 0.49 -18.15
CA CYS A 211 1.80 1.21 -19.41
C CYS A 211 0.81 2.37 -19.39
N ARG A 212 1.00 3.32 -20.31
CA ARG A 212 -0.01 4.31 -20.67
C ARG A 212 -0.12 4.44 -22.17
N ALA A 213 -1.31 4.78 -22.66
CA ALA A 213 -1.55 4.94 -24.08
C ALA A 213 -2.59 6.03 -24.36
N ASN A 214 -2.44 6.71 -25.51
CA ASN A 214 -3.45 7.64 -26.02
C ASN A 214 -4.67 6.85 -26.50
N PHE A 215 -5.85 7.18 -26.00
CA PHE A 215 -7.10 6.56 -26.40
C PHE A 215 -8.27 7.52 -26.19
N LYS A 216 -9.10 7.71 -27.22
CA LYS A 216 -10.29 8.59 -27.20
C LYS A 216 -10.01 10.01 -26.65
N GLY A 217 -8.87 10.59 -27.04
CA GLY A 217 -8.46 11.94 -26.64
C GLY A 217 -7.80 12.05 -25.26
N GLY A 218 -7.86 11.00 -24.44
CA GLY A 218 -7.17 10.92 -23.15
C GLY A 218 -5.87 10.12 -23.23
N LEU A 219 -5.06 10.22 -22.18
CA LEU A 219 -3.89 9.39 -21.95
C LEU A 219 -4.19 8.48 -20.75
N HIS A 220 -4.40 7.19 -21.01
CA HIS A 220 -4.91 6.24 -20.03
C HIS A 220 -3.87 5.23 -19.57
N VAL A 221 -3.89 4.92 -18.27
CA VAL A 221 -3.01 3.94 -17.63
C VAL A 221 -3.62 2.55 -17.69
N GLY A 222 -2.78 1.54 -17.87
CA GLY A 222 -3.16 0.15 -17.88
C GLY A 222 -2.01 -0.79 -17.56
N LYS A 223 -2.16 -2.04 -17.99
CA LYS A 223 -1.17 -3.11 -17.81
C LYS A 223 -0.65 -3.59 -19.15
N VAL A 224 0.61 -3.98 -19.20
CA VAL A 224 1.24 -4.64 -20.35
C VAL A 224 2.10 -5.80 -19.89
N ALA A 225 2.20 -6.81 -20.76
CA ALA A 225 3.14 -7.91 -20.67
C ALA A 225 3.28 -8.55 -22.06
N PRO A 226 4.36 -9.32 -22.32
CA PRO A 226 4.57 -9.96 -23.62
C PRO A 226 3.37 -10.77 -24.12
N HIS A 227 2.68 -11.50 -23.23
CA HIS A 227 1.50 -12.31 -23.58
C HIS A 227 0.26 -11.48 -23.90
N LEU A 228 0.17 -10.22 -23.45
CA LEU A 228 -0.96 -9.33 -23.70
C LEU A 228 -0.91 -8.63 -25.06
N ARG A 229 0.28 -8.56 -25.69
CA ARG A 229 0.52 -7.98 -27.04
C ARG A 229 0.18 -6.49 -27.21
N ALA A 230 -0.39 -5.83 -26.20
CA ALA A 230 -0.78 -4.43 -26.21
C ALA A 230 -0.81 -3.85 -24.78
N CYS A 231 -0.90 -2.53 -24.67
CA CYS A 231 -1.25 -1.87 -23.41
C CYS A 231 -2.76 -1.99 -23.18
N ASN A 232 -3.16 -2.81 -22.19
CA ASN A 232 -4.57 -3.04 -21.88
C ASN A 232 -5.05 -2.01 -20.86
N ILE A 233 -5.91 -1.09 -21.32
CA ILE A 233 -6.49 -0.01 -20.52
C ILE A 233 -7.99 -0.24 -20.26
N GLY A 234 -8.46 0.16 -19.09
CA GLY A 234 -9.91 0.25 -18.81
C GLY A 234 -10.47 1.56 -19.35
N TRP A 235 -11.53 1.49 -20.17
CA TRP A 235 -12.25 2.68 -20.64
C TRP A 235 -13.67 2.33 -21.09
N GLY A 236 -14.65 3.14 -20.67
CA GLY A 236 -16.04 3.01 -21.11
C GLY A 236 -16.66 1.65 -20.78
N GLY A 237 -16.28 1.04 -19.66
CA GLY A 237 -16.78 -0.29 -19.28
C GLY A 237 -16.05 -1.47 -19.93
N LYS A 238 -15.09 -1.23 -20.84
CA LYS A 238 -14.36 -2.27 -21.59
C LYS A 238 -12.86 -2.24 -21.29
N GLU A 239 -12.20 -3.37 -21.43
CA GLU A 239 -10.75 -3.47 -21.55
C GLU A 239 -10.38 -3.30 -23.02
N ASN A 240 -9.52 -2.32 -23.32
CA ASN A 240 -9.11 -1.97 -24.68
C ASN A 240 -7.59 -2.17 -24.80
N GLY A 241 -7.14 -2.98 -25.75
CA GLY A 241 -5.73 -3.15 -26.07
C GLY A 241 -5.25 -2.07 -27.04
N VAL A 242 -4.28 -1.24 -26.64
CA VAL A 242 -3.69 -0.21 -27.49
C VAL A 242 -2.27 -0.65 -27.91
N PRO A 243 -1.97 -0.79 -29.22
CA PRO A 243 -0.73 -1.42 -29.68
C PRO A 243 0.50 -0.51 -29.58
N LYS A 244 0.32 0.81 -29.58
CA LYS A 244 1.39 1.81 -29.36
C LYS A 244 1.18 2.47 -28.00
N TYR A 245 2.21 2.46 -27.17
CA TYR A 245 2.10 2.89 -25.77
C TYR A 245 3.46 3.31 -25.22
N GLU A 246 3.49 3.74 -23.96
CA GLU A 246 4.73 3.93 -23.20
C GLU A 246 4.72 3.01 -21.98
N VAL A 247 5.91 2.56 -21.56
CA VAL A 247 6.13 1.72 -20.37
C VAL A 247 6.81 2.56 -19.29
N PHE A 248 6.38 2.42 -18.05
CA PHE A 248 6.99 3.13 -16.92
C PHE A 248 8.27 2.46 -16.44
N VAL A 249 9.33 3.26 -16.29
CA VAL A 249 10.61 2.89 -15.70
C VAL A 249 10.81 3.77 -14.46
N ALA A 250 10.87 3.15 -13.29
CA ALA A 250 11.12 3.88 -12.03
C ALA A 250 12.57 4.41 -11.99
N GLN A 251 12.76 5.55 -11.31
CA GLN A 251 14.07 6.12 -10.98
C GLN A 251 14.47 5.80 -9.54
#